data_AF-A0A6C0B2N9-F1
#
_entry.id   AF-A0A6C0B2N9-F1
#
_cell.length_a   1.000
_cell.length_b   1.000
_cell.length_c   1.000
_cell.angle_alpha   90.00
_cell.angle_beta   90.00
_cell.angle_gamma   90.00
#
_symmetry.space_group_name_H-M   'P 1'
#
loop_
_entity.id
_entity.type
_entity.pdbx_description
1 polymer ?
#
loop_
_entity_poly.entity_id
_entity_poly.type
_entity_poly.pdbx_seq_one_letter_code
_entity_poly.pdbx_strand_id
1 'polypeptide(L)'
;MSIFNQSKKNREQIAAAAKDLLEHIRSYEKPAEPVPLPRCVVTVINRLLTIIPLSETSLRDELTKYKDPLWNQAPELLSGAQFWIPVGQILEKNITKFDEPWKTTVLNVFNGAE
;
A
#
# COMPACT_ATOMS: atom_id res chain seq x y z
N MET A 1 45.98 43.75 15.93
CA MET A 1 45.29 43.21 14.72
C MET A 1 45.30 41.67 14.73
N SER A 2 44.75 40.99 15.76
CA SER A 2 44.86 39.51 15.85
C SER A 2 43.61 38.77 16.34
N ILE A 3 42.67 39.45 17.03
CA ILE A 3 41.46 38.80 17.57
C ILE A 3 40.35 38.66 16.50
N PHE A 4 40.23 39.63 15.58
CA PHE A 4 39.22 39.61 14.51
C PHE A 4 39.43 38.48 13.49
N ASN A 5 40.68 38.18 13.14
CA ASN A 5 40.99 37.09 12.19
C ASN A 5 40.73 35.71 12.80
N GLN A 6 41.00 35.54 14.11
CA GLN A 6 40.71 34.29 14.81
C GLN A 6 39.20 34.06 14.96
N SER A 7 38.42 35.11 15.24
CA SER A 7 36.96 35.02 15.31
C SER A 7 36.32 34.66 13.97
N LYS A 8 36.88 35.13 12.85
CA LYS A 8 36.40 34.78 11.50
C LYS A 8 36.70 33.31 11.19
N LYS A 9 37.94 32.87 11.45
CA LYS A 9 38.38 31.49 11.24
C LYS A 9 37.59 30.47 12.08
N ASN A 10 37.15 30.84 13.28
CA ASN A 10 36.30 29.99 14.12
C ASN A 10 34.87 29.86 13.56
N ARG A 11 34.29 30.95 13.02
CA ARG A 11 32.96 30.91 12.39
C ARG A 11 32.95 30.06 11.13
N GLU A 12 34.01 30.14 10.33
CA GLU A 12 34.16 29.33 9.12
C GLU A 12 34.30 27.84 9.45
N GLN A 13 35.03 27.48 10.50
CA GLN A 13 35.14 26.09 10.97
C GLN A 13 33.80 25.55 11.51
N ILE A 14 33.05 26.36 12.26
CA ILE A 14 31.72 25.98 12.75
C ILE A 14 30.75 25.80 11.58
N ALA A 15 30.79 26.67 10.58
CA ALA A 15 29.95 26.57 9.39
C ALA A 15 30.28 25.33 8.54
N ALA A 16 31.57 25.00 8.41
CA ALA A 16 32.02 23.80 7.71
C ALA A 16 31.58 22.52 8.44
N ALA A 17 31.73 22.46 9.77
CA ALA A 17 31.27 21.33 10.58
C ALA A 17 29.75 21.17 10.57
N ALA A 18 29.00 22.28 10.62
CA ALA A 18 27.54 22.24 10.50
C ALA A 18 27.09 21.74 9.12
N LYS A 19 27.79 22.14 8.05
CA LYS A 19 27.50 21.66 6.69
C LYS A 19 27.78 20.16 6.54
N ASP A 20 28.88 19.67 7.12
CA ASP A 20 29.25 18.26 7.12
C ASP A 20 28.20 17.40 7.88
N LEU A 21 27.77 17.88 9.06
CA LEU A 21 26.70 17.24 9.82
C LEU A 21 25.36 17.22 9.08
N LEU A 22 25.00 18.30 8.39
CA LEU A 22 23.77 18.36 7.60
C LEU A 22 23.81 17.41 6.40
N GLU A 23 24.95 17.28 5.72
CA GLU A 23 25.12 16.32 4.63
C GLU A 23 25.11 14.87 5.13
N HIS A 24 25.65 14.62 6.34
CA HIS A 24 25.54 13.32 6.99
C HIS A 24 24.09 12.97 7.34
N ILE A 25 23.35 13.90 7.96
CA ILE A 25 21.92 13.73 8.28
C ILE A 25 21.10 13.48 7.00
N ARG A 26 21.36 14.24 5.93
CA ARG A 26 20.71 14.07 4.62
C ARG A 26 20.95 12.68 4.03
N SER A 27 22.09 12.04 4.32
CA SER A 27 22.36 10.64 3.93
C SER A 27 21.50 9.61 4.67
N TYR A 28 20.95 9.95 5.86
CA TYR A 28 20.04 9.09 6.62
C TYR A 28 18.56 9.33 6.29
N GLU A 29 18.23 10.42 5.61
CA GLU A 29 16.90 10.70 5.07
C GLU A 29 16.65 10.00 3.72
N LYS A 30 17.41 8.94 3.38
CA LYS A 30 16.97 8.06 2.30
C LYS A 30 15.61 7.51 2.75
N PRO A 31 14.48 7.92 2.12
CA PRO A 31 13.19 7.46 2.57
C PRO A 31 13.23 5.94 2.50
N ALA A 32 12.98 5.28 3.63
CA ALA A 32 12.87 3.84 3.67
C ALA A 32 11.93 3.47 2.52
N GLU A 33 12.40 2.65 1.58
CA GLU A 33 11.53 2.15 0.53
C GLU A 33 10.29 1.59 1.22
N PRO A 34 9.08 2.04 0.83
CA PRO A 34 7.88 1.63 1.54
C PRO A 34 7.85 0.10 1.51
N VAL A 35 7.99 -0.51 2.69
CA VAL A 35 7.88 -1.96 2.82
C VAL A 35 6.52 -2.31 2.23
N PRO A 36 6.46 -3.12 1.16
CA PRO A 36 5.19 -3.43 0.53
C PRO A 36 4.30 -4.06 1.59
N LEU A 37 3.16 -3.40 1.86
CA LEU A 37 2.23 -3.89 2.87
C LEU A 37 1.80 -5.31 2.49
N PRO A 38 1.72 -6.23 3.47
CA PRO A 38 1.24 -7.57 3.20
C PRO A 38 -0.15 -7.50 2.54
N ARG A 39 -0.34 -8.33 1.52
CA ARG A 39 -1.57 -8.41 0.75
C ARG A 39 -2.74 -8.73 1.68
N CYS A 40 -3.65 -7.79 1.86
CA CYS A 40 -4.84 -7.98 2.69
C CYS A 40 -6.12 -8.06 1.85
N VAL A 41 -7.09 -8.83 2.34
CA VAL A 41 -8.34 -9.09 1.62
C VAL A 41 -9.12 -7.81 1.31
N VAL A 42 -9.13 -6.82 2.23
CA VAL A 42 -9.92 -5.60 2.09
C VAL A 42 -9.40 -4.74 0.94
N THR A 43 -8.08 -4.59 0.82
CA THR A 43 -7.46 -3.88 -0.31
C THR A 43 -7.78 -4.57 -1.63
N VAL A 44 -7.76 -5.90 -1.66
CA VAL A 44 -8.15 -6.66 -2.85
C VAL A 44 -9.61 -6.45 -3.18
N ILE A 45 -10.54 -6.58 -2.23
CA ILE A 45 -11.97 -6.36 -2.48
C ILE A 45 -12.21 -4.95 -3.04
N ASN A 46 -11.58 -3.92 -2.47
CA ASN A 46 -11.70 -2.56 -2.98
C ASN A 46 -11.24 -2.45 -4.44
N ARG A 47 -10.15 -3.12 -4.83
CA ARG A 47 -9.67 -3.16 -6.20
C ARG A 47 -10.58 -3.98 -7.13
N LEU A 48 -11.13 -5.09 -6.66
CA LEU A 48 -12.13 -5.83 -7.42
C LEU A 48 -13.35 -4.94 -7.73
N LEU A 49 -13.82 -4.17 -6.75
CA LEU A 49 -14.93 -3.23 -6.92
C LEU A 49 -14.64 -2.08 -7.91
N THR A 50 -13.39 -1.78 -8.27
CA THR A 50 -13.09 -0.82 -9.34
C THR A 50 -13.10 -1.45 -10.73
N ILE A 51 -12.92 -2.77 -10.81
CA ILE A 51 -12.85 -3.53 -12.07
C ILE A 51 -14.23 -4.06 -12.47
N ILE A 52 -15.00 -4.54 -11.49
CA ILE A 52 -16.33 -5.11 -11.72
C ILE A 52 -17.28 -4.02 -12.24
N PRO A 53 -17.97 -4.20 -13.37
CA PRO A 53 -18.91 -3.24 -13.90
C PRO A 53 -20.04 -2.89 -12.92
N LEU A 54 -20.57 -1.66 -13.00
CA LEU A 54 -21.69 -1.23 -12.15
C LEU A 54 -22.98 -2.03 -12.41
N SER A 55 -23.11 -2.69 -13.57
CA SER A 55 -24.24 -3.58 -13.89
C SER A 55 -24.28 -4.82 -13.00
N GLU A 56 -23.13 -5.28 -12.51
CA GLU A 56 -22.99 -6.49 -11.67
C GLU A 56 -23.31 -6.19 -10.19
N THR A 57 -24.50 -5.64 -9.96
CA THR A 57 -24.97 -5.19 -8.64
C THR A 57 -24.91 -6.29 -7.59
N SER A 58 -25.39 -7.50 -7.90
CA SER A 58 -25.37 -8.64 -6.97
C SER A 58 -23.97 -8.98 -6.48
N LEU A 59 -22.99 -9.07 -7.39
CA LEU A 59 -21.61 -9.36 -7.04
C LEU A 59 -20.99 -8.24 -6.19
N ARG A 60 -21.20 -6.98 -6.60
CA ARG A 60 -20.68 -5.81 -5.87
C ARG A 60 -21.26 -5.70 -4.47
N ASP A 61 -22.55 -5.98 -4.32
CA ASP A 61 -23.27 -5.93 -3.05
C ASP A 61 -22.78 -7.03 -2.10
N GLU A 62 -22.60 -8.27 -2.59
CA GLU A 62 -22.06 -9.37 -1.78
C GLU A 62 -20.64 -9.08 -1.30
N LEU A 63 -19.76 -8.56 -2.18
CA LEU A 63 -18.41 -8.16 -1.83
C LEU A 63 -18.38 -7.02 -0.81
N THR A 64 -19.26 -6.02 -0.98
CA THR A 64 -19.35 -4.87 -0.07
C THR A 64 -19.86 -5.29 1.30
N LYS A 65 -20.92 -6.10 1.33
CA LYS A 65 -21.49 -6.66 2.56
C LYS A 65 -20.50 -7.52 3.33
N TYR A 66 -19.67 -8.30 2.63
CA TYR A 66 -18.61 -9.07 3.26
C TYR A 66 -17.47 -8.19 3.78
N LYS A 67 -17.10 -7.15 3.02
CA LYS A 67 -16.04 -6.21 3.39
C LYS A 67 -16.39 -5.36 4.61
N ASP A 68 -17.63 -4.91 4.74
CA ASP A 68 -18.04 -3.99 5.80
C ASP A 68 -17.59 -4.42 7.20
N PRO A 69 -17.90 -5.61 7.73
CA PRO A 69 -17.48 -6.00 9.07
C PRO A 69 -15.95 -6.07 9.27
N LEU A 70 -15.15 -6.04 8.20
CA LEU A 70 -13.69 -6.12 8.26
C LEU A 70 -13.00 -4.77 8.45
N TRP A 71 -13.73 -3.64 8.42
CA TRP A 71 -13.14 -2.28 8.44
C TRP A 71 -12.29 -1.98 9.69
N ASN A 72 -12.59 -2.65 10.82
CA ASN A 72 -11.91 -2.44 12.10
C ASN A 72 -10.94 -3.58 12.47
N GLN A 73 -10.54 -4.41 11.50
CA GLN A 73 -9.60 -5.51 11.71
C GLN A 73 -8.19 -5.11 11.25
N ALA A 74 -7.17 -5.58 11.96
CA ALA A 74 -5.78 -5.30 11.60
C ALA A 74 -5.41 -6.01 10.27
N PRO A 75 -4.70 -5.35 9.34
CA PRO A 75 -4.42 -5.87 8.00
C PRO A 75 -3.63 -7.18 7.99
N GLU A 76 -2.77 -7.40 8.99
CA GLU A 76 -2.02 -8.63 9.20
C GLU A 76 -2.94 -9.83 9.50
N LEU A 77 -4.05 -9.63 10.21
CA LEU A 77 -5.05 -10.67 10.45
C LEU A 77 -5.81 -10.98 9.16
N LEU A 78 -6.13 -9.94 8.39
CA LEU A 78 -6.88 -9.98 7.13
C LEU A 78 -6.14 -10.63 5.97
N SER A 79 -4.92 -11.14 6.21
CA SER A 79 -4.13 -11.89 5.24
C SER A 79 -4.39 -13.40 5.34
N GLY A 80 -5.05 -13.88 6.41
CA GLY A 80 -5.31 -15.29 6.67
C GLY A 80 -6.32 -15.93 5.70
N ALA A 81 -6.14 -17.22 5.40
CA ALA A 81 -6.98 -17.97 4.46
C ALA A 81 -8.48 -17.90 4.77
N GLN A 82 -8.86 -17.81 6.05
CA GLN A 82 -10.26 -17.68 6.47
C GLN A 82 -10.96 -16.44 5.88
N PHE A 83 -10.20 -15.42 5.50
CA PHE A 83 -10.75 -14.21 4.91
C PHE A 83 -10.82 -14.28 3.37
N TRP A 84 -9.94 -15.06 2.74
CA TRP A 84 -9.88 -15.24 1.29
C TRP A 84 -10.91 -16.24 0.76
N ILE A 85 -11.18 -17.31 1.51
CA ILE A 85 -12.12 -18.37 1.11
C ILE A 85 -13.52 -17.80 0.82
N PRO A 86 -14.12 -16.95 1.68
CA PRO A 86 -15.45 -16.38 1.39
C PRO A 86 -15.46 -15.48 0.15
N VAL A 87 -14.37 -14.75 -0.11
CA VAL A 87 -14.26 -13.93 -1.33
C VAL A 87 -14.23 -14.83 -2.57
N GLY A 88 -13.45 -15.92 -2.53
CA GLY A 88 -13.43 -16.92 -3.61
C GLY A 88 -14.83 -17.49 -3.88
N GLN A 89 -15.56 -17.85 -2.83
CA GLN A 89 -16.94 -18.37 -2.95
C GLN A 89 -17.90 -17.34 -3.57
N ILE A 90 -17.80 -16.06 -3.21
CA ILE A 90 -18.61 -14.98 -3.80
C ILE A 90 -18.29 -14.86 -5.31
N LEU A 91 -17.02 -14.92 -5.68
CA LEU A 91 -16.59 -14.84 -7.07
C LEU A 91 -17.07 -16.05 -7.87
N GLU A 92 -16.88 -17.27 -7.37
CA GLU A 92 -17.32 -18.51 -8.04
C GLU A 92 -18.84 -18.56 -8.24
N LYS A 93 -19.60 -18.05 -7.26
CA LYS A 93 -21.07 -17.97 -7.33
C LYS A 93 -21.55 -17.02 -8.43
N ASN A 94 -20.88 -15.88 -8.61
CA ASN A 94 -21.33 -14.82 -9.51
C ASN A 94 -20.63 -14.87 -10.89
N ILE A 95 -19.46 -15.47 -11.00
CA ILE A 95 -18.66 -15.58 -12.23
C ILE A 95 -18.63 -17.04 -12.66
N THR A 96 -19.67 -17.46 -13.39
CA THR A 96 -19.77 -18.86 -13.87
C THR A 96 -18.97 -19.12 -15.15
N LYS A 97 -18.64 -18.07 -15.91
CA LYS A 97 -17.95 -18.13 -17.21
C LYS A 97 -17.02 -16.93 -17.34
N PHE A 98 -15.90 -17.09 -18.04
CA PHE A 98 -14.90 -16.03 -18.31
C PHE A 98 -15.02 -15.52 -19.75
N ASP A 99 -16.20 -15.02 -20.08
CA ASP A 99 -16.56 -14.50 -21.41
C ASP A 99 -16.24 -13.01 -21.58
N GLU A 100 -16.01 -12.29 -20.47
CA GLU A 100 -15.73 -10.85 -20.48
C GLU A 100 -14.33 -10.53 -19.92
N PRO A 101 -13.64 -9.51 -20.46
CA PRO A 101 -12.28 -9.17 -20.04
C PRO A 101 -12.13 -8.86 -18.55
N TRP A 102 -13.10 -8.17 -17.96
CA TRP A 102 -13.06 -7.79 -16.54
C TRP A 102 -13.05 -9.00 -15.61
N LYS A 103 -13.67 -10.12 -16.01
CA LYS A 103 -13.73 -11.36 -15.23
C LYS A 103 -12.34 -11.99 -15.10
N THR A 104 -11.58 -12.00 -16.20
CA THR A 104 -10.17 -12.43 -16.21
C THR A 104 -9.29 -11.50 -15.38
N THR A 105 -9.52 -10.18 -15.47
CA THR A 105 -8.78 -9.21 -14.63
C THR A 105 -9.06 -9.40 -13.14
N VAL A 106 -10.33 -9.63 -12.76
CA VAL A 106 -10.73 -9.95 -11.39
C VAL A 106 -10.00 -11.19 -10.87
N LEU A 107 -9.92 -12.25 -11.67
CA LEU A 107 -9.22 -13.48 -11.30
C LEU A 107 -7.72 -13.24 -11.10
N ASN A 108 -7.07 -12.47 -11.99
CA ASN A 108 -5.64 -12.15 -11.87
C ASN A 108 -5.34 -11.37 -10.59
N VAL A 109 -6.16 -10.36 -10.27
CA VAL A 109 -6.04 -9.57 -9.03
C VAL A 109 -6.30 -10.44 -7.80
N PHE A 110 -7.28 -11.35 -7.86
CA PHE A 110 -7.58 -12.27 -6.77
C PHE A 110 -6.48 -13.32 -6.54
N ASN A 111 -5.76 -13.75 -7.57
CA ASN A 111 -4.63 -14.67 -7.46
C ASN A 111 -3.30 -13.97 -7.17
N GLY A 112 -3.25 -12.63 -7.26
CA GLY A 112 -2.00 -11.87 -7.15
C GLY A 112 -1.06 -12.09 -8.34
N ALA A 113 -1.59 -12.46 -9.51
CA ALA A 113 -0.85 -12.71 -10.75
C ALA A 113 -0.75 -11.45 -11.64
N GLU A 114 -0.74 -10.28 -11.01
CA GLU A 114 -0.77 -8.94 -11.62
C GLU A 114 0.63 -8.34 -11.78
#